data_AF-A0A671MLM8-F1
#
_entry.id   AF-A0A671MLM8-F1
#
_cell.length_a   1.000
_cell.length_b   1.000
_cell.length_c   1.000
_cell.angle_alpha   90.00
_cell.angle_beta   90.00
_cell.angle_gamma   90.00
#
_symmetry.space_group_name_H-M   'P 1'
#
loop_
_entity.id
_entity.type
_entity.pdbx_description
1 polymer ?
#
loop_
_entity_poly.entity_id
_entity_poly.type
_entity_poly.pdbx_seq_one_letter_code
_entity_poly.pdbx_strand_id
1 'polypeptide(L)'
;MFLQTVSILFLWAVLFGCLEGKGVQMQRDVQCCMQYSHGKVRTKDVLRYERQTEGPDCSIRAIILYTKKAVKCADPRDRKVKRLLRKLNQRMGAKARRTMWLHPHMNLPVMSETK
;
A
#
# COMPACT_ATOMS: atom_id res chain seq x y z
N MET A 1 25.16 -9.54 50.69
CA MET A 1 25.28 -8.62 49.53
C MET A 1 25.21 -9.37 48.20
N PHE A 2 25.91 -10.49 48.02
CA PHE A 2 25.86 -11.31 46.79
C PHE A 2 24.46 -11.86 46.42
N LEU A 3 23.62 -12.24 47.39
CA LEU A 3 22.25 -12.70 47.10
C LEU A 3 21.38 -11.58 46.50
N GLN A 4 21.56 -10.35 46.95
CA GLN A 4 20.77 -9.21 46.46
C GLN A 4 21.18 -8.83 45.03
N THR A 5 22.48 -8.87 44.72
CA THR A 5 22.98 -8.60 43.37
C THR A 5 22.48 -9.63 42.37
N VAL A 6 22.38 -10.91 42.76
CA VAL A 6 21.82 -11.97 41.92
C VAL A 6 20.34 -11.71 41.64
N SER A 7 19.53 -11.40 42.66
CA SER A 7 18.11 -11.08 42.45
C SER A 7 17.89 -9.86 41.56
N ILE A 8 18.72 -8.82 41.69
CA ILE A 8 18.62 -7.62 40.84
C ILE A 8 18.96 -7.94 39.39
N LEU A 9 20.01 -8.73 39.14
CA LEU A 9 20.38 -9.16 37.78
C LEU A 9 19.27 -9.98 37.12
N PHE A 10 18.63 -10.88 37.87
CA PHE A 10 17.48 -11.64 37.37
C PHE A 10 16.29 -10.74 37.00
N LEU A 11 15.96 -9.76 37.85
CA LEU A 11 14.87 -8.83 37.56
C LEU A 11 15.15 -7.99 36.31
N TRP A 12 16.39 -7.52 36.14
CA TRP A 12 16.81 -6.79 34.95
C TRP A 12 16.78 -7.67 33.69
N ALA A 13 17.22 -8.93 33.78
CA ALA A 13 17.17 -9.86 32.65
C ALA A 13 15.72 -10.15 32.21
N VAL A 14 14.79 -10.29 33.17
CA VAL A 14 13.36 -10.47 32.87
C VAL A 14 12.77 -9.21 32.26
N LEU A 15 13.07 -8.03 32.81
CA LEU A 15 12.63 -6.75 32.24
C LEU A 15 13.17 -6.54 30.82
N PHE A 16 14.46 -6.83 30.58
CA PHE A 16 15.10 -6.66 29.27
C PHE A 16 14.58 -7.69 28.25
N GLY A 17 14.33 -8.93 28.67
CA GLY A 17 13.73 -9.97 27.83
C GLY A 17 12.28 -9.70 27.45
N CYS A 18 11.52 -8.99 28.29
CA CYS A 18 10.18 -8.52 27.93
C CYS A 18 10.20 -7.29 26.99
N LEU A 19 11.29 -6.50 27.01
CA LEU A 19 11.47 -5.35 26.12
C LEU A 19 11.90 -5.72 24.70
N GLU A 20 12.41 -6.94 24.47
CA GLU A 20 12.40 -7.57 23.14
C GLU A 20 10.97 -7.98 22.79
N GLY A 21 10.08 -6.99 22.77
CA GLY A 21 8.82 -7.08 22.07
C GLY A 21 9.16 -7.49 20.66
N LYS A 22 8.81 -8.74 20.31
CA LYS A 22 8.76 -9.22 18.93
C LYS A 22 8.18 -8.09 18.13
N GLY A 23 9.00 -7.47 17.29
CA GLY A 23 8.55 -6.39 16.43
C GLY A 23 7.31 -6.91 15.75
N VAL A 24 6.15 -6.36 16.12
CA VAL A 24 4.92 -6.59 15.38
C VAL A 24 5.21 -5.92 14.07
N GLN A 25 5.74 -6.70 13.13
CA GLN A 25 5.81 -6.34 11.74
C GLN A 25 4.35 -6.02 11.43
N MET A 26 4.03 -4.72 11.34
CA MET A 26 2.69 -4.29 11.01
C MET A 26 2.37 -5.00 9.71
N GLN A 27 1.58 -6.07 9.81
CA GLN A 27 0.82 -6.62 8.70
C GLN A 27 0.16 -5.37 8.15
N ARG A 28 0.58 -4.90 6.96
CA ARG A 28 -0.10 -3.79 6.31
C ARG A 28 -1.55 -4.23 6.29
N ASP A 29 -2.37 -3.59 7.10
CA ASP A 29 -3.78 -3.90 7.26
C ASP A 29 -4.34 -3.97 5.84
N VAL A 30 -4.53 -5.19 5.33
CA VAL A 30 -4.81 -5.39 3.91
C VAL A 30 -6.24 -4.90 3.78
N GLN A 31 -6.40 -3.64 3.38
CA GLN A 31 -7.69 -3.03 3.14
C GLN A 31 -8.31 -3.70 1.90
N CYS A 32 -8.80 -4.92 2.05
CA CYS A 32 -9.59 -5.60 1.06
C CYS A 32 -10.89 -4.82 0.86
N CYS A 33 -11.24 -4.58 -0.39
CA CYS A 33 -12.62 -4.26 -0.72
C CYS A 33 -13.51 -5.45 -0.39
N MET A 34 -14.50 -5.24 0.48
CA MET A 34 -15.56 -6.23 0.75
C MET A 34 -16.81 -5.95 -0.08
N GLN A 35 -17.01 -4.71 -0.52
CA GLN A 35 -18.17 -4.29 -1.29
C GLN A 35 -17.81 -3.20 -2.31
N TYR A 36 -18.49 -3.21 -3.45
CA TYR A 36 -18.35 -2.15 -4.45
C TYR A 36 -19.06 -0.87 -3.99
N SER A 37 -18.38 0.26 -4.12
CA SER A 37 -18.93 1.57 -3.78
C SER A 37 -19.91 2.04 -4.86
N HIS A 38 -21.10 2.45 -4.42
CA HIS A 38 -22.07 3.10 -5.29
C HIS A 38 -21.71 4.59 -5.47
N GLY A 39 -21.76 5.07 -6.72
CA GLY A 39 -21.54 6.49 -7.05
C GLY A 39 -20.54 6.69 -8.19
N LYS A 40 -20.69 7.81 -8.91
CA LYS A 40 -19.79 8.16 -10.03
C LYS A 40 -18.49 8.73 -9.49
N VAL A 41 -17.36 8.08 -9.79
CA VAL A 41 -16.03 8.61 -9.51
C VAL A 41 -15.56 9.48 -10.67
N ARG A 42 -15.24 10.74 -10.39
CA ARG A 42 -14.67 11.66 -11.38
C ARG A 42 -13.16 11.42 -11.51
N THR A 43 -12.68 11.34 -12.74
CA THR A 43 -11.24 11.09 -13.06
C THR A 43 -10.29 12.09 -12.42
N LYS A 44 -10.71 13.34 -12.27
CA LYS A 44 -9.90 14.41 -11.65
C LYS A 44 -9.66 14.21 -10.15
N ASP A 45 -10.58 13.52 -9.47
CA ASP A 45 -10.56 13.34 -8.03
C ASP A 45 -9.77 12.09 -7.61
N VAL A 46 -9.47 11.19 -8.56
CA VAL A 46 -8.63 10.01 -8.35
C VAL A 46 -7.15 10.43 -8.35
N LEU A 47 -6.46 10.09 -7.27
CA LEU A 47 -5.04 10.37 -7.06
C LEU A 47 -4.18 9.20 -7.53
N ARG A 48 -4.55 7.98 -7.13
CA ARG A 48 -3.93 6.72 -7.53
C ARG A 48 -4.99 5.62 -7.54
N TYR A 49 -4.70 4.52 -8.21
CA TYR A 49 -5.53 3.34 -8.16
C TYR A 49 -4.68 2.09 -8.08
N GLU A 50 -5.23 1.05 -7.46
CA GLU A 50 -4.59 -0.25 -7.31
C GLU A 50 -5.57 -1.35 -7.73
N ARG A 51 -5.03 -2.44 -8.27
CA ARG A 51 -5.82 -3.61 -8.61
C ARG A 51 -5.68 -4.62 -7.46
N GLN A 52 -6.81 -4.97 -6.86
CA GLN A 52 -6.91 -6.05 -5.91
C GLN A 52 -7.23 -7.34 -6.67
N THR A 53 -6.29 -8.29 -6.63
CA THR A 53 -6.50 -9.66 -7.11
C THR A 53 -7.17 -10.50 -6.03
N GLU A 54 -7.88 -11.55 -6.43
CA GLU A 54 -8.37 -12.55 -5.48
C GLU A 54 -7.17 -13.20 -4.78
N GLY A 55 -7.25 -13.36 -3.46
CA GLY A 55 -6.22 -13.97 -2.61
C GLY A 55 -6.88 -14.57 -1.36
N PRO A 56 -6.13 -15.30 -0.51
CA PRO A 56 -6.70 -15.98 0.66
C PRO A 56 -7.44 -15.03 1.63
N ASP A 57 -7.01 -13.77 1.68
CA ASP A 57 -7.59 -12.74 2.57
C ASP A 57 -8.66 -11.86 1.88
N CYS A 58 -8.75 -11.90 0.55
CA CYS A 58 -9.59 -10.99 -0.23
C CYS A 58 -10.50 -11.78 -1.20
N SER A 59 -11.78 -11.91 -0.84
CA SER A 59 -12.74 -12.76 -1.57
C SER A 59 -13.26 -12.18 -2.90
N ILE A 60 -13.03 -10.90 -3.21
CA ILE A 60 -13.51 -10.27 -4.45
C ILE A 60 -12.38 -9.58 -5.22
N ARG A 61 -12.47 -9.60 -6.56
CA ARG A 61 -11.64 -8.75 -7.43
C ARG A 61 -12.18 -7.33 -7.41
N ALA A 62 -11.33 -6.37 -7.09
CA ALA A 62 -11.73 -4.98 -7.04
C ALA A 62 -10.65 -4.06 -7.62
N ILE A 63 -11.08 -2.88 -8.05
CA ILE A 63 -10.20 -1.75 -8.29
C ILE A 63 -10.36 -0.79 -7.11
N ILE A 64 -9.27 -0.56 -6.38
CA ILE A 64 -9.22 0.38 -5.27
C ILE A 64 -8.87 1.75 -5.85
N LEU A 65 -9.81 2.68 -5.77
CA LEU A 65 -9.65 4.06 -6.23
C LEU A 65 -9.40 4.97 -5.02
N TYR A 66 -8.18 5.48 -4.90
CA TYR A 66 -7.85 6.48 -3.89
C TYR A 66 -8.22 7.85 -4.41
N THR A 67 -9.36 8.38 -3.95
CA THR A 67 -9.80 9.74 -4.30
C THR A 67 -9.38 10.74 -3.23
N LYS A 68 -9.46 12.03 -3.55
CA LYS A 68 -9.19 13.12 -2.60
C LYS A 68 -10.01 13.05 -1.31
N LYS A 69 -11.24 12.51 -1.38
CA LYS A 69 -12.19 12.51 -0.24
C LYS A 69 -12.27 11.16 0.46
N ALA A 70 -12.17 10.07 -0.29
CA ALA A 70 -12.37 8.73 0.24
C ALA A 70 -11.76 7.65 -0.67
N VAL A 71 -11.52 6.47 -0.10
CA VAL A 71 -11.24 5.25 -0.87
C VAL A 71 -12.56 4.71 -1.42
N LYS A 72 -12.56 4.31 -2.69
CA LYS A 72 -13.72 3.74 -3.38
C LYS A 72 -13.36 2.42 -4.04
N CYS A 73 -14.15 1.40 -3.77
CA CYS A 73 -14.03 0.08 -4.39
C CYS A 73 -14.87 0.02 -5.65
N ALA A 74 -14.32 -0.45 -6.76
CA ALA A 74 -15.01 -0.50 -8.04
C ALA A 74 -14.88 -1.87 -8.71
N ASP A 75 -15.94 -2.31 -9.39
CA ASP A 75 -15.96 -3.60 -10.09
C ASP A 75 -15.06 -3.55 -11.35
N PRO A 76 -14.05 -4.42 -11.48
CA PRO A 76 -13.20 -4.49 -12.67
C PRO A 76 -13.96 -4.90 -13.95
N ARG A 77 -15.14 -5.50 -13.84
CA ARG A 77 -15.97 -5.94 -14.97
C ARG A 77 -16.79 -4.79 -15.55
N ASP A 78 -17.10 -3.76 -14.77
CA ASP A 78 -17.93 -2.62 -15.21
C ASP A 78 -17.24 -1.82 -16.34
N ARG A 79 -17.98 -1.63 -17.46
CA ARG A 79 -17.54 -0.83 -18.61
C ARG A 79 -17.19 0.60 -18.23
N LYS A 80 -17.89 1.20 -17.27
CA LYS A 80 -17.62 2.57 -16.77
C LYS A 80 -16.27 2.64 -16.07
N VAL A 81 -15.94 1.64 -15.26
CA VAL A 81 -14.65 1.53 -14.56
C VAL A 81 -13.52 1.34 -15.56
N LYS A 82 -13.69 0.47 -16.56
CA LYS A 82 -12.71 0.31 -17.66
C LYS A 82 -12.44 1.62 -18.40
N ARG A 83 -13.48 2.41 -18.71
CA ARG A 83 -13.34 3.74 -19.33
C ARG A 83 -12.61 4.72 -18.40
N LEU A 84 -12.92 4.70 -17.11
CA LEU A 84 -12.24 5.55 -16.11
C LEU A 84 -10.74 5.23 -16.05
N LEU A 85 -10.38 3.95 -15.95
CA LEU A 85 -8.99 3.49 -15.91
C LEU A 85 -8.19 3.90 -17.16
N ARG A 86 -8.78 3.79 -18.36
CA ARG A 86 -8.15 4.28 -19.60
C ARG A 86 -7.79 5.76 -19.52
N LYS A 87 -8.70 6.61 -19.02
CA LYS A 87 -8.45 8.05 -18.84
C LYS A 87 -7.37 8.33 -17.79
N LEU A 88 -7.36 7.55 -16.70
CA LEU A 88 -6.32 7.68 -15.67
C LEU A 88 -4.94 7.31 -16.22
N ASN A 89 -4.82 6.23 -16.98
CA ASN A 89 -3.57 5.81 -17.59
C ASN A 89 -3.03 6.84 -18.59
N GLN A 90 -3.90 7.41 -19.42
CA GLN A 90 -3.51 8.49 -20.33
C GLN A 90 -2.97 9.71 -19.56
N ARG A 91 -3.65 10.11 -18.47
CA ARG A 91 -3.20 11.22 -17.60
C ARG A 91 -1.86 10.93 -16.95
N MET A 92 -1.66 9.73 -16.40
CA MET A 92 -0.41 9.33 -15.75
C MET A 92 0.74 9.27 -16.76
N GLY A 93 0.51 8.71 -17.95
CA GLY A 93 1.51 8.68 -19.02
C GLY A 93 1.85 10.08 -19.55
N ALA A 94 0.90 11.01 -19.61
CA ALA A 94 1.18 12.41 -19.94
C ALA A 94 1.99 13.11 -18.84
N LYS A 95 1.70 12.83 -17.56
CA LYS A 95 2.47 13.36 -16.42
C LYS A 95 3.88 12.81 -16.41
N ALA A 96 4.06 11.49 -16.58
CA ALA A 96 5.37 10.85 -16.66
C ALA A 96 6.21 11.43 -17.81
N ARG A 97 5.61 11.60 -18.99
CA ARG A 97 6.27 12.28 -20.12
C ARG A 97 6.72 13.69 -19.75
N ARG A 98 5.84 14.53 -19.17
CA ARG A 98 6.23 15.87 -18.71
C ARG A 98 7.35 15.85 -17.67
N THR A 99 7.31 14.94 -16.70
CA THR A 99 8.38 14.79 -15.71
C THR A 99 9.69 14.38 -16.37
N MET A 100 9.66 13.49 -17.37
CA MET A 100 10.82 13.10 -18.16
C MET A 100 11.41 14.28 -18.95
N TRP A 101 10.57 15.15 -19.52
CA TRP A 101 11.03 16.38 -20.19
C TRP A 101 11.61 17.41 -19.20
N LEU A 102 11.07 17.49 -17.98
CA LEU A 102 11.52 18.44 -16.95
C LEU A 102 12.80 17.97 -16.24
N HIS A 103 13.01 16.67 -16.08
CA HIS A 103 14.19 16.06 -15.45
C HIS A 103 14.77 14.94 -16.34
N PRO A 104 15.55 15.29 -17.39
CA PRO A 104 16.05 14.31 -18.36
C PRO A 104 17.08 13.31 -17.79
N HIS A 105 17.74 13.61 -16.65
CA HIS A 105 19.00 12.96 -16.27
C HIS A 105 18.92 11.89 -15.15
N MET A 106 17.75 11.57 -14.56
CA MET A 106 17.68 10.71 -13.36
C MET A 106 16.86 9.42 -13.49
N ASN A 107 16.60 8.94 -14.72
CA ASN A 107 15.94 7.64 -14.93
C ASN A 107 16.86 6.67 -15.68
N LEU A 108 18.00 6.31 -15.08
CA LEU A 108 18.55 4.98 -15.36
C LEU A 108 17.81 3.96 -14.47
N PRO A 109 17.23 2.89 -15.04
CA PRO A 109 16.77 1.78 -14.23
C PRO A 109 17.98 1.16 -13.54
N VAL A 110 17.98 1.14 -12.20
CA VAL A 110 18.87 0.26 -11.44
C VAL A 110 18.47 -1.16 -11.83
N MET A 111 19.31 -1.82 -12.61
CA MET A 111 19.24 -3.27 -12.75
C MET A 111 19.67 -3.84 -11.40
N SER A 112 18.74 -4.47 -10.70
CA SER A 112 19.06 -5.30 -9.55
C SER A 112 19.91 -6.46 -10.04
N GLU A 113 21.22 -6.41 -9.80
CA GLU A 113 22.10 -7.57 -9.90
C GLU A 113 21.61 -8.66 -8.94
N THR A 114 21.29 -9.81 -9.53
CA THR A 114 21.27 -11.12 -8.86
C THR A 114 22.60 -11.37 -8.17
N LYS A 115 22.56 -11.64 -6.87
CA LYS A 115 23.56 -12.47 -6.18
C LYS A 115 22.88 -13.34 -5.15
#